data_AF-Q9AGJ7-F1
#
_entry.id   AF-Q9AGJ7-F1
#
_cell.length_a   1.000
_cell.length_b   1.000
_cell.length_c   1.000
_cell.angle_alpha   90.00
_cell.angle_beta   90.00
_cell.angle_gamma   90.00
#
_symmetry.space_group_name_H-M   'P 1'
#
loop_
_entity.id
_entity.type
_entity.pdbx_description
1 polymer ?
#
loop_
_entity_poly.entity_id
_entity_poly.type
_entity_poly.pdbx_seq_one_letter_code
_entity_poly.pdbx_strand_id
1 'polypeptide(L)'
;MKRVLLILVTGLFLSLCAITSAASAQTGGSFFEPFNSYNSGFWQKANGYSNGDMFNCTWRANNVSVTSSGEMRLALTSPSYNKFDCGENRSAQTYGYGLYEVRMKPAKNTGIVSSFFTYTGPTE
;
A
#
# COMPACT_ATOMS: atom_id res chain seq x y z
N MET A 1 14.60 70.48 -33.46
CA MET A 1 13.27 70.40 -32.84
C MET A 1 13.04 68.98 -32.34
N LYS A 2 12.28 68.82 -31.26
CA LYS A 2 12.42 67.76 -30.23
C LYS A 2 12.01 66.35 -30.70
N ARG A 3 12.59 65.38 -29.99
CA ARG A 3 12.75 63.95 -30.30
C ARG A 3 11.44 63.17 -30.30
N VAL A 4 11.35 62.31 -31.31
CA VAL A 4 10.59 61.05 -31.39
C VAL A 4 10.92 60.18 -30.17
N LEU A 5 9.91 59.64 -29.48
CA LEU A 5 9.74 58.18 -29.28
C LEU A 5 8.44 57.90 -28.51
N LEU A 6 7.50 57.30 -29.23
CA LEU A 6 6.24 56.74 -28.76
C LEU A 6 6.55 55.40 -28.06
N ILE A 7 6.31 55.26 -26.76
CA ILE A 7 6.40 53.96 -26.07
C ILE A 7 4.98 53.45 -25.87
N LEU A 8 4.52 52.63 -26.83
CA LEU A 8 3.35 51.75 -26.65
C LEU A 8 3.77 50.64 -25.67
N VAL A 9 3.23 50.66 -24.45
CA VAL A 9 3.35 49.54 -23.53
C VAL A 9 2.27 48.52 -23.90
N THR A 10 2.56 47.64 -24.86
CA THR A 10 1.73 46.45 -25.11
C THR A 10 1.98 45.45 -24.00
N GLY A 11 1.12 45.47 -22.98
CA GLY A 11 1.08 44.47 -21.92
C GLY A 11 0.67 43.12 -22.49
N LEU A 12 1.65 42.27 -22.78
CA LEU A 12 1.46 40.86 -23.09
C LEU A 12 1.10 40.13 -21.79
N PHE A 13 -0.19 40.11 -21.44
CA PHE A 13 -0.71 39.19 -20.44
C PHE A 13 -0.69 37.77 -21.03
N LEU A 14 0.46 37.11 -20.92
CA LEU A 14 0.58 35.68 -21.17
C LEU A 14 -0.13 34.97 -20.01
N SER A 15 -1.43 34.68 -20.19
CA SER A 15 -2.22 33.87 -19.26
C SER A 15 -1.59 32.47 -19.22
N LEU A 16 -0.76 32.24 -18.21
CA LEU A 16 -0.23 30.93 -17.87
C LEU A 16 -1.41 30.12 -17.30
N CYS A 17 -2.20 29.52 -18.19
CA CYS A 17 -3.05 28.40 -17.83
C CYS A 17 -2.12 27.31 -17.29
N ALA A 18 -1.95 27.28 -15.97
CA ALA A 18 -1.38 26.14 -15.29
C ALA A 18 -2.30 24.96 -15.56
N ILE A 19 -1.97 24.17 -16.59
CA ILE A 19 -2.52 22.84 -16.76
C ILE A 19 -2.01 22.07 -15.56
N THR A 20 -2.78 22.03 -14.49
CA THR A 20 -2.57 21.09 -13.41
C THR A 20 -2.88 19.73 -13.99
N SER A 21 -1.86 19.08 -14.57
CA SER A 21 -1.91 17.66 -14.86
C SER A 21 -2.13 16.98 -13.52
N ALA A 22 -3.36 16.59 -13.22
CA ALA A 22 -3.60 15.62 -12.16
C ALA A 22 -2.80 14.40 -12.58
N ALA A 23 -1.67 14.14 -11.92
CA ALA A 23 -0.92 12.93 -12.12
C ALA A 23 -1.87 11.79 -11.77
N SER A 24 -2.40 11.10 -12.78
CA SER A 24 -3.06 9.83 -12.58
C SER A 24 -2.01 8.92 -11.96
N ALA A 25 -2.15 8.63 -10.66
CA ALA A 25 -1.30 7.64 -10.02
C ALA A 25 -1.46 6.33 -10.82
N GLN A 26 -0.40 5.89 -11.47
CA GLN A 26 -0.40 4.63 -12.22
C GLN A 26 -0.66 3.51 -11.22
N THR A 27 -1.86 2.94 -11.23
CA THR A 27 -2.20 1.76 -10.43
C THR A 27 -1.68 0.49 -11.13
N GLY A 28 -1.48 -0.57 -10.37
CA GLY A 28 -1.21 -1.89 -10.95
C GLY A 28 -2.35 -2.36 -11.87
N GLY A 29 -2.01 -3.16 -12.88
CA GLY A 29 -2.98 -3.80 -13.77
C GLY A 29 -3.56 -5.10 -13.18
N SER A 30 -4.36 -5.81 -13.97
CA SER A 30 -4.88 -7.13 -13.60
C SER A 30 -3.74 -8.12 -13.33
N PHE A 31 -3.89 -8.94 -12.29
CA PHE A 31 -2.92 -9.98 -11.93
C PHE A 31 -3.60 -11.20 -11.30
N PHE A 32 -2.85 -12.30 -11.24
CA PHE A 32 -3.19 -13.48 -10.46
C PHE A 32 -1.96 -13.90 -9.64
N GLU A 33 -2.11 -14.00 -8.33
CA GLU A 33 -1.06 -14.43 -7.41
C GLU A 33 -1.39 -15.82 -6.85
N PRO A 34 -0.67 -16.88 -7.26
CA PRO A 34 -0.90 -18.23 -6.76
C PRO A 34 -0.25 -18.50 -5.39
N PHE A 35 0.65 -17.64 -4.92
CA PHE A 35 1.46 -17.83 -3.71
C PHE A 35 2.31 -19.10 -3.70
N ASN A 36 2.87 -19.49 -4.85
CA ASN A 36 3.82 -20.62 -4.94
C ASN A 36 5.19 -20.31 -4.31
N SER A 37 5.56 -19.03 -4.26
CA SER A 37 6.78 -18.53 -3.61
C SER A 37 6.58 -17.07 -3.21
N TYR A 38 7.47 -16.54 -2.36
CA TYR A 38 7.38 -15.14 -1.95
C TYR A 38 8.02 -14.22 -3.00
N ASN A 39 7.21 -13.43 -3.70
CA ASN A 39 7.67 -12.44 -4.67
C ASN A 39 7.89 -11.06 -4.00
N SER A 40 9.14 -10.75 -3.65
CA SER A 40 9.50 -9.48 -3.01
C SER A 40 9.42 -8.26 -3.92
N GLY A 41 9.31 -8.44 -5.24
CA GLY A 41 9.04 -7.36 -6.19
C GLY A 41 7.57 -6.93 -6.20
N PHE A 42 6.68 -7.83 -5.77
CA PHE A 42 5.23 -7.61 -5.77
C PHE A 42 4.67 -7.37 -4.35
N TRP A 43 5.26 -7.99 -3.34
CA TRP A 43 4.77 -8.00 -1.96
C TRP A 43 5.80 -7.50 -0.95
N GLN A 44 5.33 -6.89 0.12
CA GLN A 44 6.10 -6.44 1.27
C GLN A 44 5.51 -6.99 2.56
N LYS A 45 6.38 -7.49 3.46
CA LYS A 45 6.00 -7.94 4.80
C LYS A 45 6.14 -6.79 5.78
N ALA A 46 5.14 -6.57 6.62
CA ALA A 46 5.33 -5.69 7.78
C ALA A 46 6.30 -6.36 8.78
N ASN A 47 7.17 -5.56 9.40
CA ASN A 47 8.20 -6.09 10.28
C ASN A 47 8.70 -5.07 11.30
N GLY A 48 8.71 -5.45 12.57
CA GLY A 48 9.41 -4.74 13.64
C GLY A 48 8.61 -3.64 14.35
N TYR A 49 7.35 -3.42 13.98
CA TYR A 49 6.46 -2.43 14.60
C TYR A 49 5.07 -3.00 14.89
N SER A 50 4.29 -2.30 15.71
CA SER A 50 2.88 -2.59 15.97
C SER A 50 2.04 -1.44 15.40
N ASN A 51 0.82 -1.72 14.96
CA ASN A 51 -0.14 -0.67 14.63
C ASN A 51 -0.66 0.06 15.88
N GLY A 52 -0.45 -0.49 17.09
CA GLY A 52 -0.97 0.08 18.33
C GLY A 52 -2.48 -0.12 18.50
N ASP A 53 -3.05 0.60 19.48
CA ASP A 53 -4.48 0.57 19.82
C ASP A 53 -5.05 -0.85 19.97
N MET A 54 -5.95 -1.25 19.07
CA MET A 54 -6.59 -2.57 19.08
C MET A 54 -5.67 -3.70 18.61
N PHE A 55 -4.52 -3.39 17.98
CA PHE A 55 -3.57 -4.35 17.46
C PHE A 55 -2.54 -4.73 18.53
N ASN A 56 -2.93 -5.63 19.43
CA ASN A 56 -2.09 -6.11 20.53
C ASN A 56 -1.01 -7.14 20.07
N CYS A 57 -0.26 -6.84 19.01
CA CYS A 57 0.86 -7.64 18.55
C CYS A 57 1.87 -6.83 17.73
N THR A 58 3.06 -7.39 17.53
CA THR A 58 4.11 -6.83 16.66
C THR A 58 4.14 -7.58 15.33
N TRP A 59 4.20 -6.86 14.22
CA TRP A 59 4.38 -7.46 12.91
C TRP A 59 5.76 -8.08 12.76
N ARG A 60 5.84 -9.32 12.27
CA ARG A 60 7.10 -10.01 12.00
C ARG A 60 7.11 -10.56 10.58
N ALA A 61 8.18 -10.29 9.83
CA ALA A 61 8.40 -10.90 8.52
C ALA A 61 8.43 -12.44 8.59
N ASN A 62 8.91 -13.00 9.70
CA ASN A 62 8.94 -14.44 9.95
C ASN A 62 7.55 -15.06 10.11
N ASN A 63 6.53 -14.26 10.40
CA ASN A 63 5.14 -14.70 10.52
C ASN A 63 4.37 -14.63 9.18
N VAL A 64 5.07 -14.31 8.08
CA VAL A 64 4.56 -14.44 6.71
C VAL A 64 5.40 -15.49 6.00
N SER A 65 4.78 -16.60 5.63
CA SER A 65 5.43 -17.75 5.00
C SER A 65 4.64 -18.22 3.79
N VAL A 66 5.27 -19.00 2.92
CA VAL A 66 4.61 -19.75 1.85
C VAL A 66 4.76 -21.24 2.18
N THR A 67 3.66 -21.98 2.17
CA THR A 67 3.66 -23.43 2.41
C THR A 67 4.22 -24.17 1.19
N SER A 68 4.65 -25.42 1.38
CA SER A 68 5.06 -26.28 0.27
C SER A 68 3.93 -26.63 -0.70
N SER A 69 2.67 -26.43 -0.30
CA SER A 69 1.48 -26.59 -1.12
C SER A 69 1.10 -25.35 -1.95
N GLY A 70 1.86 -24.26 -1.86
CA GLY A 70 1.60 -23.03 -2.62
C GLY A 70 0.52 -22.15 -1.99
N GLU A 71 0.60 -21.93 -0.67
CA GLU A 71 -0.34 -21.05 0.04
C GLU A 71 0.44 -20.05 0.89
N MET A 72 0.06 -18.77 0.83
CA MET A 72 0.54 -17.81 1.81
C MET A 72 -0.09 -18.14 3.17
N ARG A 73 0.76 -18.28 4.20
CA ARG A 73 0.36 -18.49 5.59
C ARG A 73 0.83 -17.34 6.45
N LEU A 74 -0.14 -16.68 7.09
CA LEU A 74 0.08 -15.72 8.17
C LEU A 74 -0.01 -16.46 9.51
N ALA A 75 0.89 -16.13 10.45
CA ALA A 75 0.94 -16.74 11.77
C ALA A 75 0.71 -15.73 12.89
N LEU A 76 0.00 -16.15 13.92
CA LEU A 76 -0.05 -15.51 15.23
C LEU A 76 0.76 -16.39 16.20
N THR A 77 1.85 -15.86 16.75
CA THR A 77 2.76 -16.57 17.65
C THR A 77 2.97 -15.74 18.92
N SER A 78 3.64 -16.33 19.92
CA SER A 78 3.99 -15.64 21.16
C SER A 78 5.46 -15.89 21.49
N PRO A 79 6.34 -14.87 21.40
CA PRO A 79 7.76 -15.03 21.73
C PRO A 79 8.02 -15.06 23.25
N SER A 80 7.07 -14.60 24.06
CA SER A 80 7.14 -14.60 25.53
C SER A 80 5.76 -14.33 26.14
N TYR A 81 5.61 -14.57 27.44
CA TYR A 81 4.34 -14.38 28.16
C TYR A 81 3.69 -13.02 27.88
N ASN A 82 2.42 -13.04 27.48
CA ASN A 82 1.62 -11.85 27.10
C ASN A 82 2.25 -10.94 26.03
N LYS A 83 3.14 -11.47 25.18
CA LYS A 83 3.58 -10.81 23.95
C LYS A 83 3.19 -11.65 22.74
N PHE A 84 2.72 -10.99 21.69
CA PHE A 84 2.27 -11.64 20.47
C PHE A 84 2.97 -11.06 19.25
N ASP A 85 3.35 -11.94 18.34
CA ASP A 85 3.86 -11.60 17.02
C ASP A 85 2.82 -12.02 15.96
N CYS A 86 2.55 -11.15 14.99
CA CYS A 86 1.57 -11.34 13.93
C CYS A 86 2.22 -11.22 12.54
N GLY A 87 1.51 -11.66 11.50
CA GLY A 87 1.92 -11.49 10.10
C GLY A 87 0.99 -10.55 9.33
N GLU A 88 1.56 -9.58 8.61
CA GLU A 88 0.88 -8.77 7.60
C GLU A 88 1.71 -8.78 6.31
N ASN A 89 1.04 -8.97 5.19
CA ASN A 89 1.60 -8.89 3.85
C ASN A 89 0.78 -7.91 3.00
N ARG A 90 1.45 -7.05 2.24
CA ARG A 90 0.81 -6.00 1.43
C ARG A 90 1.46 -5.88 0.06
N SER A 91 0.71 -5.47 -0.95
CA SER A 91 1.27 -5.24 -2.28
C SER A 91 2.17 -4.01 -2.28
N ALA A 92 3.22 -4.03 -3.10
CA ALA A 92 4.08 -2.86 -3.32
C ALA A 92 3.39 -1.79 -4.18
N GLN A 93 2.48 -2.20 -5.06
CA GLN A 93 1.66 -1.31 -5.89
C GLN A 93 0.30 -1.02 -5.24
N THR A 94 -0.29 0.10 -5.62
CA THR A 94 -1.69 0.46 -5.33
C THR A 94 -2.60 -0.01 -6.48
N TYR A 95 -3.85 -0.32 -6.15
CA TYR A 95 -4.85 -0.80 -7.09
C TYR A 95 -6.13 0.03 -6.99
N GLY A 96 -6.77 0.28 -8.12
CA GLY A 96 -7.97 1.11 -8.24
C GLY A 96 -9.27 0.31 -8.28
N TYR A 97 -10.24 0.80 -9.03
CA TYR A 97 -11.51 0.09 -9.24
C TYR A 97 -11.29 -1.23 -9.99
N GLY A 98 -12.05 -2.26 -9.60
CA GLY A 98 -11.99 -3.59 -10.19
C GLY A 98 -12.58 -4.65 -9.26
N LEU A 99 -12.47 -5.91 -9.68
CA LEU A 99 -12.84 -7.06 -8.88
C LEU A 99 -11.63 -7.54 -8.07
N TYR A 100 -11.83 -7.76 -6.76
CA TYR A 100 -10.82 -8.30 -5.86
C TYR A 100 -11.32 -9.63 -5.31
N GLU A 101 -10.59 -10.71 -5.60
CA GLU A 101 -10.95 -12.06 -5.18
C GLU A 101 -9.84 -12.66 -4.34
N VAL A 102 -10.22 -13.39 -3.29
CA VAL A 102 -9.28 -14.14 -2.45
C VAL A 102 -9.86 -15.51 -2.14
N ARG A 103 -9.03 -16.55 -2.27
CA ARG A 103 -9.31 -17.88 -1.74
C ARG A 103 -8.53 -18.05 -0.44
N MET A 104 -9.19 -17.88 0.70
CA MET A 104 -8.55 -17.98 2.01
C MET A 104 -9.34 -18.84 2.99
N LYS A 105 -8.64 -19.33 4.03
CA LYS A 105 -9.23 -19.97 5.21
C LYS A 105 -8.81 -19.17 6.45
N PRO A 106 -9.74 -18.46 7.12
CA PRO A 106 -9.39 -17.65 8.29
C PRO A 106 -9.06 -18.53 9.50
N ALA A 107 -8.25 -17.98 10.41
CA ALA A 107 -7.98 -18.61 11.70
C ALA A 107 -9.24 -18.59 12.59
N LYS A 108 -9.38 -19.61 13.46
CA LYS A 108 -10.48 -19.73 14.42
C LYS A 108 -9.94 -19.64 15.84
N ASN A 109 -10.15 -18.51 16.50
CA ASN A 109 -9.95 -18.33 17.94
C ASN A 109 -10.77 -17.11 18.41
N THR A 110 -11.01 -16.96 19.70
CA THR A 110 -11.58 -15.71 20.24
C THR A 110 -10.56 -14.58 20.16
N GLY A 111 -11.02 -13.34 19.94
CA GLY A 111 -10.17 -12.14 19.98
C GLY A 111 -9.18 -11.97 18.82
N ILE A 112 -9.38 -12.64 17.68
CA ILE A 112 -8.49 -12.51 16.51
C ILE A 112 -9.26 -12.16 15.23
N VAL A 113 -8.55 -11.57 14.27
CA VAL A 113 -9.04 -11.26 12.93
C VAL A 113 -8.11 -11.87 11.88
N SER A 114 -8.69 -12.42 10.81
CA SER A 114 -7.99 -12.74 9.55
C SER A 114 -8.67 -11.95 8.44
N SER A 115 -7.94 -11.11 7.71
CA SER A 115 -8.53 -10.14 6.79
C SER A 115 -7.92 -10.19 5.39
N PHE A 116 -8.71 -9.70 4.43
CA PHE A 116 -8.31 -9.32 3.08
C PHE A 116 -9.01 -7.99 2.79
N PHE A 117 -8.24 -6.95 2.47
CA PHE A 117 -8.75 -5.59 2.37
C PHE A 117 -7.83 -4.73 1.48
N THR A 118 -8.38 -3.67 0.91
CA THR A 118 -7.62 -2.57 0.33
C THR A 118 -7.49 -1.44 1.35
N TYR A 119 -6.34 -0.78 1.37
CA TYR A 119 -6.11 0.33 2.29
C TYR A 119 -5.20 1.38 1.67
N THR A 120 -5.59 2.63 1.89
CA THR A 120 -4.75 3.81 1.75
C THR A 120 -5.15 4.78 2.85
N GLY A 121 -4.23 5.58 3.32
CA GLY A 121 -4.45 6.55 4.39
C GLY A 121 -3.25 7.48 4.48
N PRO A 122 -3.25 8.41 5.45
CA PRO A 122 -2.02 9.11 5.81
C PRO A 122 -0.97 8.03 6.12
N THR A 123 0.07 7.95 5.29
CA THR A 123 1.24 7.17 5.63
C THR A 123 1.92 7.88 6.79
N GLU A 124 2.41 7.13 7.78
CA GLU A 124 3.45 7.63 8.70
C GLU A 124 4.58 8.30 7.91
#